data_AF-A0A2U3LVS9-F1
#
_entry.id   AF-A0A2U3LVS9-F1
#
_cell.length_a   1.000
_cell.length_b   1.000
_cell.length_c   1.000
_cell.angle_alpha   90.00
_cell.angle_beta   90.00
_cell.angle_gamma   90.00
#
_symmetry.space_group_name_H-M   'P 1'
#
loop_
_entity.id
_entity.type
_entity.pdbx_description
1 polymer ?
#
loop_
_entity_poly.entity_id
_entity_poly.type
_entity_poly.pdbx_seq_one_letter_code
_entity_poly.pdbx_strand_id
1 'polypeptide(L)'
;MERAHTREHTWFVFEAKAHRIEKSLSDLGGTDVYIHRGSANGLFAELTNAFARTRRQPSVRQMKIIFGALRAELPKLMRDAGTKSPFKARVFDTLRLLAQRLSDRSVP
;
A
#
# COMPACT_ATOMS: atom_id res chain seq x y z
N MET A 1 8.62 12.49 -36.92
CA MET A 1 8.85 12.70 -35.47
C MET A 1 7.77 11.97 -34.71
N GLU A 2 8.11 10.80 -34.18
CA GLU A 2 7.18 9.97 -33.42
C GLU A 2 7.17 10.46 -31.96
N ARG A 3 6.03 10.98 -31.50
CA ARG A 3 5.86 11.39 -30.10
C ARG A 3 5.77 10.13 -29.26
N ALA A 4 6.80 9.86 -28.47
CA ALA A 4 6.74 8.84 -27.43
C ALA A 4 5.53 9.14 -26.53
N HIS A 5 4.55 8.25 -26.55
CA HIS A 5 3.38 8.30 -25.68
C HIS A 5 3.89 8.01 -24.26
N THR A 6 4.30 9.03 -23.51
CA THR A 6 4.59 8.89 -22.09
C THR A 6 3.30 8.45 -21.43
N ARG A 7 3.22 7.18 -21.01
CA ARG A 7 2.18 6.75 -20.07
C ARG A 7 2.22 7.71 -18.89
N GLU A 8 1.13 8.42 -18.64
CA GLU A 8 1.00 9.27 -17.46
C GLU A 8 1.09 8.37 -16.23
N HIS A 9 2.24 8.37 -15.57
CA HIS A 9 2.42 7.67 -14.30
C HIS A 9 1.75 8.50 -13.21
N THR A 10 0.69 7.96 -12.61
CA THR A 10 0.07 8.57 -11.43
C THR A 10 0.89 8.22 -10.19
N TRP A 11 1.30 9.25 -9.44
CA TRP A 11 2.01 9.10 -8.18
C TRP A 11 1.09 9.50 -7.03
N PHE A 12 1.22 8.81 -5.89
CA PHE A 12 0.50 9.10 -4.67
C PHE A 12 1.52 9.25 -3.54
N VAL A 13 1.34 10.27 -2.70
CA VAL A 13 2.25 10.54 -1.59
C VAL A 13 1.51 10.34 -0.28
N PHE A 14 2.00 9.42 0.55
CA PHE A 14 1.43 9.12 1.86
C PHE A 14 2.38 9.61 2.95
N GLU A 15 1.85 10.30 3.97
CA GLU A 15 2.66 10.81 5.08
C GLU A 15 1.94 10.69 6.42
N ALA A 16 2.72 10.48 7.48
CA ALA A 16 2.21 10.36 8.84
C ALA A 16 1.93 11.72 9.49
N LYS A 17 2.68 12.78 9.15
CA LYS A 17 2.54 14.11 9.75
C LYS A 17 2.26 15.20 8.71
N ALA A 18 1.18 15.96 8.93
CA ALA A 18 0.89 17.16 8.14
C ALA A 18 2.06 18.15 8.14
N HIS A 19 2.26 18.86 7.04
CA HIS A 19 3.29 19.91 6.86
C HIS A 19 4.75 19.46 6.99
N ARG A 20 5.03 18.16 7.23
CA ARG A 20 6.41 17.62 7.18
C ARG A 20 6.95 17.63 5.76
N ILE A 21 6.11 17.25 4.79
CA ILE A 21 6.48 17.21 3.37
C ILE A 21 6.70 18.60 2.80
N GLU A 22 5.94 19.60 3.24
CA GLU A 22 6.13 21.01 2.86
C GLU A 22 7.52 21.54 3.22
N LYS A 23 8.17 20.98 4.25
CA LYS A 23 9.55 21.36 4.63
C LYS A 23 10.64 20.62 3.87
N SER A 24 10.34 19.50 3.21
CA SER A 24 11.36 18.60 2.66
C SER A 24 11.25 18.36 1.16
N LEU A 25 10.09 18.64 0.54
CA LEU A 25 9.80 18.31 -0.85
C LEU A 25 9.01 19.44 -1.52
N SER A 26 9.60 20.63 -1.65
CA SER A 26 9.02 21.72 -2.46
C SER A 26 8.81 21.31 -3.92
N ASP A 27 9.60 20.34 -4.40
CA ASP A 27 9.58 19.86 -5.79
C ASP A 27 8.36 18.98 -6.12
N LEU A 28 7.61 18.53 -5.11
CA LEU A 28 6.33 17.82 -5.29
C LEU A 28 5.14 18.78 -5.45
N GLY A 29 5.41 20.08 -5.65
CA GLY A 29 4.42 21.15 -5.76
C GLY A 29 3.31 20.85 -6.78
N GLY A 30 2.15 20.44 -6.27
CA GLY A 30 0.95 20.11 -7.04
C GLY A 30 0.35 18.72 -6.77
N THR A 31 1.00 17.87 -5.97
CA THR A 31 0.45 16.55 -5.61
C THR A 31 -0.22 16.58 -4.24
N ASP A 32 -1.50 16.19 -4.16
CA ASP A 32 -2.21 16.02 -2.89
C ASP A 32 -1.54 14.94 -2.03
N VAL A 33 -1.18 15.32 -0.80
CA VAL A 33 -0.56 14.41 0.17
C VAL A 33 -1.65 13.76 1.02
N TYR A 34 -1.66 12.43 1.05
CA TYR A 34 -2.58 11.64 1.86
C TYR A 34 -2.04 11.44 3.28
N ILE A 35 -2.62 12.13 4.27
CA ILE A 35 -2.12 12.16 5.65
C ILE A 35 -2.76 11.07 6.51
N HIS A 36 -2.02 9.98 6.73
CA HIS A 36 -2.52 8.78 7.42
C HIS A 36 -2.29 8.76 8.95
N ARG A 37 -1.70 9.83 9.51
CA ARG A 37 -1.51 10.02 10.96
C ARG A 37 -0.75 8.89 11.68
N GLY A 38 0.11 8.16 10.95
CA GLY A 38 0.93 7.08 11.51
C GLY A 38 0.16 5.82 11.91
N SER A 39 -1.10 5.67 11.52
CA SER A 39 -1.91 4.49 11.86
C SER A 39 -2.21 3.63 10.62
N ALA A 40 -2.32 2.31 10.82
CA ALA A 40 -2.74 1.39 9.74
C ALA A 40 -4.16 1.72 9.25
N ASN A 41 -5.09 2.07 10.16
CA ASN A 41 -6.45 2.46 9.80
C ASN A 41 -6.47 3.72 8.93
N GLY A 42 -5.68 4.75 9.31
CA GLY A 42 -5.53 5.95 8.51
C GLY A 42 -4.92 5.64 7.15
N LEU A 43 -3.92 4.76 7.10
CA LEU A 43 -3.30 4.38 5.83
C LEU A 43 -4.31 3.68 4.92
N PHE A 44 -5.15 2.80 5.44
CA PHE A 44 -6.20 2.15 4.67
C PHE A 44 -7.24 3.16 4.15
N ALA A 45 -7.66 4.13 4.98
CA ALA A 45 -8.58 5.17 4.52
C ALA A 45 -7.98 6.01 3.38
N GLU A 46 -6.71 6.39 3.53
CA GLU A 46 -6.01 7.13 2.49
C GLU A 46 -5.79 6.30 1.21
N LEU A 47 -5.55 5.00 1.33
CA LEU A 47 -5.48 4.10 0.16
C LEU A 47 -6.83 4.06 -0.58
N THR A 48 -7.96 4.08 0.12
CA THR A 48 -9.27 4.18 -0.55
C THR A 48 -9.46 5.51 -1.28
N ASN A 49 -8.96 6.61 -0.72
CA ASN A 49 -9.02 7.92 -1.35
C ASN A 49 -8.15 7.98 -2.62
N ALA A 50 -6.93 7.45 -2.54
CA ALA A 50 -5.98 7.40 -3.67
C ALA A 50 -6.51 6.55 -4.83
N PHE A 51 -7.12 5.41 -4.54
CA PHE A 51 -7.57 4.44 -5.55
C PHE A 51 -9.06 4.54 -5.90
N ALA A 52 -9.73 5.65 -5.58
CA ALA A 52 -11.17 5.85 -5.74
C ALA A 52 -11.71 5.65 -7.19
N ARG A 53 -10.83 5.67 -8.20
CA ARG A 53 -11.20 5.45 -9.62
C ARG A 53 -10.99 4.00 -10.10
N THR A 54 -10.51 3.12 -9.23
CA THR A 54 -10.25 1.72 -9.58
C THR A 54 -11.55 0.92 -9.58
N ARG A 55 -11.71 -0.03 -10.51
CA ARG A 55 -12.90 -0.92 -10.56
C ARG A 55 -13.07 -1.75 -9.29
N ARG A 56 -11.95 -2.11 -8.65
CA ARG A 56 -11.90 -2.96 -7.47
C ARG A 56 -11.51 -2.12 -6.26
N GLN A 57 -12.45 -1.89 -5.36
CA GLN A 57 -12.27 -0.98 -4.22
C GLN A 57 -12.53 -1.72 -2.90
N PRO A 58 -11.47 -2.17 -2.20
CA PRO A 58 -11.66 -2.72 -0.87
C PRO A 58 -12.07 -1.63 0.11
N SER A 59 -13.08 -1.90 0.93
CA SER A 59 -13.37 -1.11 2.12
C SER A 59 -12.21 -1.19 3.11
N VAL A 60 -12.09 -0.17 3.97
CA VAL A 60 -11.16 -0.19 5.11
C VAL A 60 -11.33 -1.44 5.97
N ARG A 61 -12.56 -1.94 6.14
CA ARG A 61 -12.83 -3.19 6.86
C ARG A 61 -12.21 -4.41 6.18
N GLN A 62 -12.37 -4.55 4.86
CA GLN A 62 -11.75 -5.64 4.09
C GLN A 62 -10.23 -5.57 4.15
N MET A 63 -9.63 -4.39 4.00
CA MET A 63 -8.18 -4.22 4.16
C MET A 63 -7.68 -4.61 5.55
N LYS A 64 -8.41 -4.28 6.62
CA LYS A 64 -8.04 -4.71 7.98
C LYS A 64 -8.05 -6.24 8.13
N ILE A 65 -9.04 -6.91 7.54
CA ILE A 65 -9.12 -8.38 7.56
C ILE A 65 -7.92 -8.98 6.84
N ILE A 66 -7.62 -8.50 5.64
CA ILE A 66 -6.46 -8.95 4.86
C ILE A 66 -5.15 -8.70 5.62
N PHE A 67 -4.96 -7.49 6.15
CA PHE A 67 -3.78 -7.13 6.93
C PHE A 67 -3.61 -8.01 8.18
N GLY A 68 -4.71 -8.29 8.89
CA GLY A 68 -4.71 -9.18 10.05
C GLY A 68 -4.25 -10.60 9.69
N ALA A 69 -4.78 -11.15 8.60
CA ALA A 69 -4.39 -12.48 8.11
C ALA A 69 -2.91 -12.52 7.67
N LEU A 70 -2.43 -11.51 6.94
CA LEU A 70 -1.02 -11.41 6.56
C LEU A 70 -0.10 -11.32 7.78
N ARG A 71 -0.48 -10.53 8.79
CA ARG A 71 0.28 -10.37 10.03
C ARG A 71 0.34 -11.66 10.85
N ALA A 72 -0.72 -12.47 10.82
CA ALA A 72 -0.75 -13.76 11.50
C ALA A 72 0.18 -14.79 10.84
N GLU A 73 0.27 -14.80 9.51
CA GLU A 73 1.14 -15.72 8.76
C GLU A 73 2.62 -15.32 8.77
N LEU A 74 2.90 -14.02 8.86
CA LEU A 74 4.25 -13.48 8.72
C LEU A 74 5.32 -14.15 9.62
N PRO A 75 5.09 -14.41 10.92
CA PRO A 75 6.09 -15.08 11.76
C PRO A 75 6.46 -16.47 11.27
N LYS A 76 5.49 -17.22 10.71
CA LYS A 76 5.75 -18.55 10.14
C LYS A 76 6.60 -18.43 8.88
N LEU A 77 6.23 -17.55 7.96
CA LEU A 77 6.99 -17.30 6.72
C LEU A 77 8.44 -16.90 7.00
N MET A 78 8.64 -16.06 8.01
CA MET A 78 9.96 -15.60 8.43
C MET A 78 10.81 -16.74 9.04
N ARG A 79 10.22 -17.60 9.87
CA ARG A 79 10.89 -18.80 10.41
C ARG A 79 11.27 -19.78 9.31
N ASP A 80 10.33 -20.09 8.42
CA ASP A 80 10.53 -21.04 7.32
C ASP A 80 11.60 -20.55 6.32
N ALA A 81 11.73 -19.23 6.17
CA ALA A 81 12.75 -18.60 5.34
C ALA A 81 14.06 -18.28 6.09
N GLY A 82 14.17 -18.60 7.39
CA GLY A 82 15.36 -18.35 8.20
C GLY A 82 15.72 -16.87 8.33
N THR A 83 14.74 -15.96 8.31
CA THR A 83 15.00 -14.51 8.31
C THR A 83 14.16 -13.75 9.34
N LYS A 84 14.66 -12.58 9.76
CA LYS A 84 13.95 -11.62 10.61
C LYS A 84 13.35 -10.45 9.82
N SER A 85 13.48 -10.44 8.49
CA SER A 85 12.95 -9.36 7.66
C SER A 85 11.80 -9.84 6.75
N PRO A 86 10.63 -9.16 6.78
CA PRO A 86 9.54 -9.43 5.85
C PRO A 86 9.88 -9.08 4.40
N PHE A 87 10.95 -8.29 4.19
CA PHE A 87 11.35 -7.77 2.87
C PHE A 87 12.40 -8.63 2.16
N LYS A 88 12.75 -9.81 2.70
CA LYS A 88 13.51 -10.79 1.91
C LYS A 88 12.62 -11.32 0.80
N ALA A 89 13.19 -11.49 -0.40
CA ALA A 89 12.46 -11.81 -1.63
C ALA A 89 11.44 -12.95 -1.45
N ARG A 90 11.83 -14.08 -0.86
CA ARG A 90 10.94 -15.23 -0.63
C ARG A 90 9.76 -14.91 0.29
N VAL A 91 10.01 -14.20 1.40
CA VAL A 91 8.96 -13.84 2.36
C VAL A 91 8.00 -12.84 1.73
N PHE A 92 8.54 -11.81 1.08
CA PHE A 92 7.75 -10.76 0.45
C PHE A 92 6.89 -11.31 -0.69
N ASP A 93 7.44 -12.17 -1.55
CA ASP A 93 6.68 -12.78 -2.65
C ASP A 93 5.55 -13.68 -2.12
N THR A 94 5.81 -14.43 -1.04
CA THR A 94 4.78 -15.26 -0.41
C THR A 94 3.66 -14.40 0.20
N LEU A 95 4.00 -13.29 0.87
CA LEU A 95 3.00 -12.33 1.38
C LEU A 95 2.18 -11.71 0.25
N ARG A 96 2.81 -11.36 -0.87
CA ARG A 96 2.12 -10.84 -2.06
C ARG A 96 1.10 -11.85 -2.60
N LEU A 97 1.50 -13.11 -2.76
CA LEU A 97 0.60 -14.17 -3.24
C LEU A 97 -0.56 -14.40 -2.26
N LEU A 98 -0.29 -14.39 -0.96
CA LEU A 98 -1.33 -14.51 0.06
C LEU A 98 -2.29 -13.31 0.02
N ALA A 99 -1.77 -12.09 -0.10
CA ALA A 99 -2.57 -10.86 -0.20
C ALA A 99 -3.49 -10.88 -1.43
N GLN A 100 -2.99 -11.35 -2.57
CA GLN A 100 -3.78 -11.51 -3.79
C GLN A 100 -4.94 -12.48 -3.57
N ARG A 101 -4.67 -13.68 -3.05
CA ARG A 101 -5.71 -14.70 -2.76
C ARG A 101 -6.77 -14.20 -1.77
N LEU A 102 -6.34 -13.52 -0.71
CA LEU A 102 -7.26 -12.94 0.27
C LEU A 102 -8.11 -11.83 -0.34
N SER A 103 -7.52 -11.01 -1.21
CA SER A 103 -8.25 -9.97 -1.94
C SER A 103 -9.30 -10.61 -2.86
N ASP A 104 -8.95 -11.66 -3.61
CA ASP A 104 -9.84 -12.36 -4.56
C ASP A 104 -11.05 -12.99 -3.88
N ARG A 105 -10.91 -13.35 -2.61
CA ARG A 105 -12.04 -13.81 -1.79
C ARG A 105 -12.87 -12.69 -1.18
N SER A 106 -12.24 -11.57 -0.83
CA SER A 106 -12.81 -10.59 0.09
C SER A 106 -13.28 -9.31 -0.57
N VAL A 107 -12.81 -9.01 -1.79
CA VAL A 107 -13.07 -7.75 -2.50
C VAL A 107 -13.86 -8.07 -3.78
N PRO A 108 -15.12 -7.61 -3.89
CA PRO A 108 -15.96 -7.83 -5.05
C PRO A 108 -15.44 -7.13 -6.32
#